data_AF-A0A820MKC4-F1
#
_entry.id   AF-A0A820MKC4-F1
#
_cell.length_a   1.000
_cell.length_b   1.000
_cell.length_c   1.000
_cell.angle_alpha   90.00
_cell.angle_beta   90.00
_cell.angle_gamma   90.00
#
_symmetry.space_group_name_H-M   'P 1'
#
loop_
_entity.id
_entity.type
_entity.pdbx_description
1 polymer ?
#
loop_
_entity_poly.entity_id
_entity_poly.type
_entity_poly.pdbx_seq_one_letter_code
_entity_poly.pdbx_strand_id
1 'polypeptide(L)'
;MTSSNTLLEPIAVIGIACEFAGDIHCANDLWYTLKENQDVGSAITIDRFDLKSFIGHMLNMDNNGQFHQKLLRVDAEPASIDPCHRSLILKFVDLLDDAGYSVGKMSGTKTSVHTG
;
A
#
# COMPACT_ATOMS: atom_id res chain seq x y z
N MET A 1 -44.74 14.07 2.11
CA MET A 1 -43.74 14.79 1.30
C MET A 1 -42.64 15.22 2.24
N THR A 2 -41.65 14.36 2.48
CA THR A 2 -40.49 14.68 3.32
C THR A 2 -39.53 15.50 2.50
N SER A 3 -39.32 16.75 2.93
CA SER A 3 -38.41 17.72 2.35
C SER A 3 -37.04 17.10 2.15
N SER A 4 -36.61 16.96 0.89
CA SER A 4 -35.25 16.59 0.52
C SER A 4 -34.32 17.73 0.91
N ASN A 5 -33.91 17.75 2.18
CA ASN A 5 -32.85 18.60 2.66
C ASN A 5 -31.62 18.26 1.83
N THR A 6 -31.12 19.21 1.03
CA THR A 6 -29.90 19.07 0.22
C THR A 6 -28.63 19.05 1.07
N LEU A 7 -28.71 18.42 2.25
CA LEU A 7 -27.56 17.95 2.98
C LEU A 7 -26.98 16.81 2.15
N LEU A 8 -25.69 16.91 1.83
CA LEU A 8 -24.91 15.86 1.18
C LEU A 8 -25.29 14.49 1.77
N GLU A 9 -25.65 13.55 0.91
CA GLU A 9 -25.91 12.18 1.33
C GLU A 9 -24.64 11.62 2.00
N PRO A 10 -24.72 11.12 3.24
CA PRO A 10 -23.54 10.60 3.93
C PRO A 10 -23.04 9.33 3.23
N ILE A 11 -21.72 9.27 3.00
CA ILE A 11 -21.06 8.11 2.41
C ILE A 11 -20.62 7.17 3.53
N ALA A 12 -21.11 5.92 3.50
CA ALA A 12 -20.69 4.89 4.45
C ALA A 12 -19.42 4.18 3.95
N VAL A 13 -18.45 3.97 4.86
CA VAL A 13 -17.34 3.04 4.63
C VAL A 13 -17.82 1.65 5.00
N ILE A 14 -17.98 0.80 4.00
CA ILE A 14 -18.58 -0.54 4.15
C ILE A 14 -17.55 -1.68 4.19
N GLY A 15 -16.29 -1.39 3.87
CA GLY A 15 -15.18 -2.33 4.00
C GLY A 15 -13.85 -1.60 3.94
N ILE A 16 -12.82 -2.21 4.51
CA ILE A 16 -11.44 -1.71 4.60
C ILE A 16 -10.48 -2.87 4.38
N ALA A 17 -9.53 -2.70 3.47
CA ALA A 17 -8.34 -3.54 3.38
C ALA A 17 -7.10 -2.65 3.51
N CYS A 18 -6.08 -3.15 4.18
CA CYS A 18 -4.84 -2.41 4.34
C CYS A 18 -3.63 -3.32 4.43
N GLU A 19 -2.48 -2.74 4.15
CA GLU A 19 -1.17 -3.36 4.33
C GLU A 19 -0.22 -2.26 4.79
N PHE A 20 0.22 -2.33 6.04
CA PHE A 20 1.09 -1.34 6.66
C PHE A 20 2.33 -1.98 7.27
N ALA A 21 3.33 -1.15 7.58
CA ALA A 21 4.52 -1.60 8.30
C ALA A 21 4.15 -2.22 9.65
N GLY A 22 4.98 -3.16 10.14
CA GLY A 22 4.73 -3.84 11.40
C GLY A 22 3.80 -5.04 11.31
N ASP A 23 3.75 -5.70 10.14
CA ASP A 23 2.95 -6.92 9.90
C ASP A 23 1.42 -6.70 10.03
N ILE A 24 0.96 -5.53 9.61
CA ILE A 24 -0.45 -5.12 9.69
C ILE A 24 -1.12 -5.44 8.35
N HIS A 25 -2.07 -6.38 8.37
CA HIS A 25 -2.74 -6.87 7.14
C HIS A 25 -4.26 -6.68 7.14
N CYS A 26 -4.85 -6.22 8.25
CA CYS A 26 -6.29 -5.96 8.32
C CYS A 26 -6.62 -4.75 9.22
N ALA A 27 -7.87 -4.29 9.13
CA ALA A 27 -8.36 -3.16 9.92
C ALA A 27 -8.24 -3.38 11.43
N ASN A 28 -8.36 -4.63 11.87
CA ASN A 28 -8.24 -5.00 13.28
C ASN A 28 -6.79 -4.86 13.78
N ASP A 29 -5.81 -5.37 13.02
CA ASP A 29 -4.39 -5.21 13.34
C ASP A 29 -4.02 -3.73 13.42
N LEU A 30 -4.45 -2.96 12.42
CA LEU A 30 -4.24 -1.51 12.39
C LEU A 30 -4.83 -0.83 13.63
N TRP A 31 -6.06 -1.19 14.00
CA TRP A 31 -6.72 -0.63 15.17
C TRP A 31 -5.98 -0.96 16.47
N TYR A 32 -5.51 -2.19 16.62
CA TYR A 32 -4.72 -2.60 17.79
C TYR A 32 -3.40 -1.84 17.87
N THR A 33 -2.64 -1.75 16.78
CA THR A 33 -1.37 -1.00 16.75
C THR A 33 -1.58 0.47 17.08
N LEU A 34 -2.61 1.12 16.51
CA LEU A 34 -2.94 2.52 16.78
C LEU A 34 -3.34 2.75 18.24
N LYS A 35 -4.18 1.87 18.78
CA LYS A 35 -4.65 1.96 20.16
C LYS A 35 -3.51 1.77 21.17
N GLU A 36 -2.60 0.84 20.91
CA GLU A 36 -1.44 0.55 21.76
C GLU A 36 -0.25 1.47 21.47
N ASN A 37 -0.38 2.40 20.52
CA ASN A 37 0.66 3.36 20.13
C ASN A 37 2.03 2.71 19.85
N GLN A 38 2.00 1.59 19.12
CA GLN A 38 3.20 0.81 18.83
C GLN A 38 4.06 1.47 17.75
N ASP A 39 5.39 1.51 17.97
CA ASP A 39 6.35 1.91 16.95
C ASP A 39 6.62 0.74 15.99
N VAL A 40 6.23 0.92 14.73
CA VAL A 40 6.42 -0.05 13.64
C VAL A 40 7.57 0.32 12.71
N GLY A 41 8.32 1.37 13.05
CA GLY A 41 9.49 1.80 12.30
C GLY A 41 10.57 0.73 12.27
N SER A 42 11.14 0.49 11.09
CA SER A 42 12.30 -0.39 10.92
C SER A 42 13.34 0.24 9.99
N ALA A 43 14.58 -0.21 10.12
CA ALA A 43 15.63 0.20 9.20
C ALA A 43 15.32 -0.29 7.78
N ILE A 44 15.61 0.53 6.78
CA ILE A 44 15.47 0.13 5.38
C ILE A 44 16.41 -1.06 5.11
N THR A 45 15.86 -2.15 4.60
CA THR A 45 16.63 -3.36 4.29
C THR A 45 17.51 -3.12 3.06
N ILE A 46 18.71 -3.71 3.08
CA ILE A 46 19.70 -3.59 1.98
C ILE A 46 19.13 -4.08 0.64
N ASP A 47 18.22 -5.06 0.69
CA ASP A 47 17.54 -5.62 -0.47
C ASP A 47 16.58 -4.61 -1.12
N ARG A 48 15.96 -3.73 -0.32
CA ARG A 48 15.06 -2.68 -0.82
C ARG A 48 15.86 -1.48 -1.31
N PHE A 49 16.79 -1.00 -0.50
CA PHE A 49 17.63 0.16 -0.82
C PHE A 49 18.84 0.25 0.12
N ASP A 50 20.05 0.37 -0.45
CA ASP A 50 21.26 0.61 0.32
C ASP A 50 21.38 2.08 0.74
N LEU A 51 20.72 2.39 1.86
CA LEU A 51 20.74 3.73 2.44
C LEU A 51 22.15 4.18 2.86
N LYS A 52 23.01 3.25 3.31
CA LYS A 52 24.36 3.58 3.79
C LYS A 52 25.25 3.98 2.62
N SER A 53 25.22 3.22 1.52
CA SER A 53 25.94 3.57 0.29
C SER A 53 25.45 4.89 -0.28
N PHE A 54 24.12 5.11 -0.30
CA PHE A 54 23.54 6.36 -0.79
C PHE A 54 23.99 7.58 0.03
N ILE A 55 23.94 7.51 1.35
CA ILE A 55 24.40 8.60 2.23
C ILE A 55 25.91 8.81 2.11
N GLY A 56 26.70 7.74 2.04
CA GLY A 56 28.15 7.82 1.84
C GLY A 56 28.51 8.54 0.54
N HIS A 57 27.77 8.27 -0.53
CA HIS A 57 27.89 8.95 -1.81
C HIS A 57 27.48 10.44 -1.72
N MET A 58 26.35 10.74 -1.08
CA MET A 58 25.85 12.12 -0.94
C MET A 58 26.78 13.01 -0.11
N LEU A 59 27.46 12.44 0.89
CA LEU A 59 28.35 13.17 1.80
C LEU A 59 29.82 13.18 1.35
N ASN A 60 30.15 12.65 0.16
CA ASN A 60 31.53 12.46 -0.31
C ASN A 60 32.43 11.79 0.76
N MET A 61 31.85 10.88 1.55
CA MET A 61 32.63 10.08 2.50
C MET A 61 33.23 8.91 1.74
N ASP A 62 34.33 9.20 1.06
CA ASP A 62 35.12 8.20 0.37
C ASP A 62 35.78 7.29 1.42
N ASN A 63 35.58 5.99 1.28
CA ASN A 63 36.60 4.99 1.58
C ASN A 63 36.24 3.73 0.80
N ASN A 64 36.63 3.75 -0.47
CA ASN A 64 36.81 2.60 -1.37
C ASN A 64 35.67 2.26 -2.34
N GLY A 65 34.90 3.26 -2.78
CA GLY A 65 34.40 3.41 -4.17
C GLY A 65 33.89 2.21 -4.98
N GLN A 66 33.38 1.13 -4.37
CA GLN A 66 32.82 0.01 -5.12
C GLN A 66 31.31 0.16 -5.26
N PHE A 67 30.93 0.80 -6.36
CA PHE A 67 29.55 0.93 -6.82
C PHE A 67 29.05 -0.41 -7.38
N HIS A 68 28.12 -1.05 -6.69
CA HIS A 68 27.43 -2.24 -7.20
C HIS A 68 26.17 -1.81 -7.96
N GLN A 69 26.34 -1.55 -9.27
CA GLN A 69 25.22 -1.38 -10.19
C GLN A 69 24.61 -2.74 -10.53
N LYS A 70 23.85 -3.31 -9.60
CA LYS A 70 22.86 -4.35 -9.91
C LYS A 70 21.45 -3.86 -9.58
N LEU A 71 21.20 -2.59 -9.87
CA LEU A 71 19.85 -2.03 -9.84
C LEU A 71 19.24 -2.27 -11.23
N LEU A 72 18.18 -3.08 -11.25
CA LEU A 72 17.37 -3.44 -12.42
C LEU A 72 17.89 -4.62 -13.24
N ARG A 73 17.78 -5.83 -12.67
CA ARG A 73 17.50 -7.00 -13.50
C ARG A 73 16.01 -7.01 -13.80
N VAL A 74 15.67 -6.71 -15.05
CA VAL A 74 14.33 -6.88 -15.60
C VAL A 74 14.34 -8.22 -16.32
N ASP A 75 13.97 -9.27 -15.61
CA ASP A 75 13.64 -10.54 -16.21
C ASP A 75 12.34 -11.05 -15.56
N ALA A 76 11.26 -11.06 -16.36
CA ALA A 76 9.92 -11.68 -16.19
C ALA A 76 8.75 -10.67 -16.14
N GLU A 77 7.81 -10.83 -17.08
CA GLU A 77 6.57 -10.04 -17.27
C GLU A 77 5.79 -9.59 -16.01
N PRO A 78 5.72 -10.33 -14.87
CA PRO A 78 5.09 -9.79 -13.67
C PRO A 78 5.79 -8.55 -13.10
N ALA A 79 7.12 -8.40 -13.26
CA ALA A 79 7.89 -7.27 -12.72
C ALA A 79 7.62 -5.92 -13.43
N SER A 80 6.85 -5.93 -14.52
CA SER A 80 6.52 -4.72 -15.28
C SER A 80 5.41 -3.88 -14.64
N ILE A 81 4.58 -4.48 -13.78
CA ILE A 81 3.58 -3.73 -13.01
C ILE A 81 4.29 -3.06 -11.84
N ASP A 82 4.13 -1.74 -11.74
CA ASP A 82 4.62 -0.97 -10.59
C ASP A 82 4.16 -1.60 -9.26
N PRO A 83 5.05 -1.79 -8.28
CA PRO A 83 4.68 -2.42 -7.01
C PRO A 83 3.47 -1.79 -6.30
N CYS A 84 3.26 -0.48 -6.42
CA CYS A 84 2.09 0.21 -5.85
C CYS A 84 0.80 -0.25 -6.52
N HIS A 85 0.77 -0.28 -7.86
CA HIS A 85 -0.40 -0.79 -8.61
C HIS A 85 -0.68 -2.26 -8.31
N ARG A 86 0.36 -3.07 -8.12
CA ARG A 86 0.17 -4.47 -7.76
C ARG A 86 -0.49 -4.63 -6.39
N SER A 87 0.00 -3.91 -5.38
CA SER A 87 -0.59 -3.96 -4.03
C SER A 87 -2.04 -3.46 -4.05
N LEU A 88 -2.33 -2.38 -4.78
CA LEU A 88 -3.70 -1.88 -4.97
C LEU A 88 -4.65 -2.97 -5.49
N ILE A 89 -4.26 -3.65 -6.58
CA ILE A 89 -5.08 -4.68 -7.22
C ILE A 89 -5.28 -5.87 -6.27
N LEU A 90 -4.24 -6.27 -5.54
CA LEU A 90 -4.32 -7.37 -4.57
C LEU A 90 -5.27 -7.03 -3.42
N LYS A 91 -5.12 -5.85 -2.83
CA LYS A 91 -5.93 -5.39 -1.69
C LYS A 91 -7.39 -5.13 -2.07
N PHE A 92 -7.69 -4.91 -3.35
CA PHE A 92 -9.06 -4.78 -3.81
C PHE A 92 -9.89 -6.04 -3.57
N VAL A 93 -9.29 -7.23 -3.66
CA VAL A 93 -10.01 -8.49 -3.36
C VAL A 93 -10.31 -8.59 -1.86
N ASP A 94 -9.30 -8.36 -1.02
CA ASP A 94 -9.46 -8.33 0.45
C ASP A 94 -10.55 -7.30 0.86
N LEU A 95 -10.60 -6.16 0.18
CA LEU A 95 -11.58 -5.09 0.42
C LEU A 95 -13.01 -5.54 0.10
N LEU A 96 -13.19 -6.26 -1.01
CA LEU A 96 -14.51 -6.77 -1.39
C LEU A 96 -14.99 -7.82 -0.39
N ASP A 97 -14.10 -8.68 0.09
CA ASP A 97 -14.42 -9.70 1.08
C ASP A 97 -14.82 -9.06 2.43
N ASP A 98 -14.07 -8.06 2.91
CA ASP A 98 -14.42 -7.31 4.13
C ASP A 98 -15.77 -6.58 3.98
N ALA A 99 -16.04 -6.02 2.78
CA ALA A 99 -17.33 -5.41 2.47
C ALA A 99 -18.48 -6.40 2.25
N GLY A 100 -18.21 -7.71 2.20
CA GLY A 100 -19.20 -8.76 1.95
C GLY A 100 -19.69 -8.85 0.49
N TYR A 101 -18.91 -8.35 -0.47
CA TYR A 101 -19.19 -8.43 -1.91
C TYR A 101 -18.31 -9.47 -2.60
N SER A 102 -18.86 -10.13 -3.63
CA SER A 102 -18.06 -10.98 -4.51
C SER A 102 -17.71 -10.23 -5.80
N VAL A 103 -16.54 -10.56 -6.37
CA VAL A 103 -16.06 -9.96 -7.63
C VAL A 103 -17.09 -10.06 -8.77
N GLY A 104 -17.79 -11.20 -8.86
CA GLY A 104 -18.83 -11.41 -9.86
C GLY A 104 -20.04 -10.47 -9.74
N LYS A 105 -20.38 -10.03 -8.53
CA LYS A 105 -21.48 -9.05 -8.31
C LYS A 105 -21.09 -7.63 -8.72
N MET A 106 -19.80 -7.32 -8.69
CA MET A 106 -19.25 -6.00 -9.02
C MET A 106 -18.86 -5.87 -10.50
N SER A 107 -18.76 -6.98 -11.22
CA SER A 107 -18.42 -6.94 -12.64
C SER A 107 -19.53 -6.27 -13.45
N GLY A 108 -19.18 -5.22 -14.21
CA GLY A 108 -20.11 -4.48 -15.06
C GLY A 108 -21.00 -3.46 -14.35
N THR A 109 -20.83 -3.27 -13.04
CA THR A 109 -21.54 -2.21 -12.30
C THR A 109 -20.92 -0.84 -12.56
N LYS A 110 -21.65 0.22 -12.21
CA LYS A 110 -21.18 1.61 -12.28
C LYS A 110 -20.34 1.98 -11.04
N THR A 111 -19.34 1.16 -10.73
CA THR A 111 -18.46 1.37 -9.57
C THR A 111 -17.26 2.22 -10.01
N SER A 112 -17.01 3.34 -9.32
CA SER A 112 -15.84 4.18 -9.56
C SER A 112 -14.64 3.73 -8.70
N VAL A 113 -13.44 4.01 -9.18
CA VAL A 113 -12.17 3.76 -8.46
C VAL A 113 -11.41 5.08 -8.39
N HIS A 114 -10.94 5.43 -7.19
CA HIS A 114 -10.17 6.65 -6.93
C HIS A 114 -8.90 6.25 -6.16
N THR A 115 -7.73 6.63 -6.67
CA THR A 115 -6.41 6.30 -6.10
C THR A 115 -5.58 7.57 -5.91
N GLY A 116 -4.67 7.56 -4.93
CA GLY A 116 -3.75 8.66 -4.63
C GLY A 116 -2.29 8.24 -4.70
#